data_AF-A0AAV5T1A6-F1
#
_entry.id   AF-A0AAV5T1A6-F1
#
_cell.length_a   1.000
_cell.length_b   1.000
_cell.length_c   1.000
_cell.angle_alpha   90.00
_cell.angle_beta   90.00
_cell.angle_gamma   90.00
#
_symmetry.space_group_name_H-M   'P 1'
#
loop_
_entity.id
_entity.type
_entity.pdbx_description
1 polymer ?
#
loop_
_entity_poly.entity_id
_entity_poly.type
_entity_poly.pdbx_seq_one_letter_code
_entity_poly.pdbx_strand_id
1 'polypeptide(L)'
;KMAKSNDDEDDLDMEPRQAEEEEVDQTPFIDHNTFMLGFQSGSSTPLLDKIRWSYSIMCMTRKSGETGTKSSSFQLTQGDLEGSNIRFGPAKYSMHIPNSRICLSALYDFAKTAFPEFGALSEDNRGLCISGCIPSIIFLDAVYRGAHYFPNDLDTYFESYTTILDKESIQTFVDDCPF
;
A
#
# COMPACT_ATOMS: atom_id res chain seq x y z
N LYS A 1 -32.81 -34.20 -52.43
CA LYS A 1 -31.89 -34.99 -51.59
C LYS A 1 -31.42 -34.09 -50.46
N MET A 2 -32.07 -34.20 -49.30
CA MET A 2 -31.75 -33.46 -48.07
C MET A 2 -30.85 -34.33 -47.21
N ALA A 3 -29.81 -33.75 -46.61
CA ALA A 3 -28.98 -34.37 -45.59
C ALA A 3 -29.33 -33.74 -44.23
N LYS A 4 -29.73 -34.57 -43.27
CA LYS A 4 -29.92 -34.20 -41.86
C LYS A 4 -28.61 -34.51 -41.12
N SER A 5 -28.01 -33.51 -40.48
CA SER A 5 -27.03 -33.74 -39.41
C SER A 5 -27.78 -33.81 -38.08
N ASN A 6 -27.52 -34.87 -37.33
CA ASN A 6 -27.86 -34.97 -35.92
C ASN A 6 -26.63 -34.50 -35.15
N ASP A 7 -26.77 -33.42 -34.40
CA ASP A 7 -25.79 -33.01 -33.41
C ASP A 7 -26.33 -33.47 -32.05
N ASP A 8 -25.68 -34.49 -31.51
CA ASP A 8 -25.94 -35.05 -30.19
C ASP A 8 -25.29 -34.13 -29.13
N GLU A 9 -26.11 -33.44 -28.35
CA GLU A 9 -25.68 -32.66 -27.19
C GLU A 9 -25.47 -33.61 -26.00
N ASP A 10 -24.20 -33.89 -25.68
CA ASP A 10 -23.79 -34.57 -24.44
C ASP A 10 -23.88 -33.56 -23.27
N ASP A 11 -25.01 -33.59 -22.57
CA ASP A 11 -25.21 -32.95 -21.26
C ASP A 11 -24.33 -33.65 -20.21
N LEU A 12 -23.11 -33.11 -20.00
CA LEU A 12 -22.27 -33.48 -18.86
C LEU A 12 -22.76 -32.74 -17.62
N ASP A 13 -23.56 -33.44 -16.79
CA ASP A 13 -23.92 -33.07 -15.43
C ASP A 13 -22.66 -32.79 -14.59
N MET A 14 -22.25 -31.53 -14.56
CA MET A 14 -21.15 -31.07 -13.72
C MET A 14 -21.72 -30.82 -12.32
N GLU A 15 -21.57 -31.79 -11.42
CA GLU A 15 -22.01 -31.63 -10.03
C GLU A 15 -21.35 -30.39 -9.39
N PRO A 16 -22.13 -29.58 -8.63
CA PRO A 16 -21.63 -28.36 -8.01
C PRO A 16 -20.55 -28.70 -6.98
N ARG A 17 -19.30 -28.33 -7.31
CA ARG A 17 -18.15 -28.44 -6.42
C ARG A 17 -18.42 -27.57 -5.19
N GLN A 18 -18.71 -28.19 -4.05
CA GLN A 18 -18.84 -27.52 -2.77
C GLN A 18 -17.50 -26.83 -2.46
N ALA A 19 -17.49 -25.50 -2.50
CA ALA A 19 -16.34 -24.71 -2.10
C ALA A 19 -16.25 -24.82 -0.57
N GLU A 20 -15.28 -25.58 -0.08
CA GLU A 20 -14.89 -25.54 1.32
C GLU A 20 -14.38 -24.13 1.61
N GLU A 21 -15.09 -23.39 2.46
CA GLU A 21 -14.66 -22.09 2.97
C GLU A 21 -13.42 -22.31 3.85
N GLU A 22 -12.23 -22.23 3.26
CA GLU A 22 -10.98 -22.20 4.01
C GLU A 22 -10.98 -20.98 4.94
N GLU A 23 -10.92 -21.25 6.24
CA GLU A 23 -10.79 -20.24 7.28
C GLU A 23 -9.45 -19.52 7.08
N VAL A 24 -9.48 -18.36 6.41
CA VAL A 24 -8.29 -17.55 6.14
C VAL A 24 -7.75 -17.06 7.47
N ASP A 25 -6.62 -17.62 7.90
CA ASP A 25 -5.84 -17.14 9.05
C ASP A 25 -5.50 -15.66 8.83
N GLN A 26 -6.25 -14.77 9.48
CA GLN A 26 -6.08 -13.34 9.33
C GLN A 26 -4.80 -12.94 10.04
N THR A 27 -3.68 -12.95 9.30
CA THR A 27 -2.44 -12.35 9.79
C THR A 27 -2.74 -10.91 10.22
N PRO A 28 -2.51 -10.55 11.49
CA PRO A 28 -2.97 -9.27 11.99
C PRO A 28 -2.24 -8.14 11.27
N PHE A 29 -3.02 -7.16 10.78
CA PHE A 29 -2.48 -5.93 10.22
C PHE A 29 -1.51 -5.29 11.23
N ILE A 30 -0.35 -4.86 10.75
CA ILE A 30 0.66 -4.20 11.56
C ILE A 30 0.07 -2.94 12.18
N ASP A 31 -0.16 -2.97 13.48
CA ASP A 31 -0.54 -1.79 14.23
C ASP A 31 0.65 -0.83 14.34
N HIS A 32 0.65 0.20 13.49
CA HIS A 32 1.71 1.20 13.44
C HIS A 32 1.78 2.11 14.68
N ASN A 33 0.73 2.13 15.52
CA ASN A 33 0.67 3.00 16.70
C ASN A 33 1.30 2.33 17.92
N THR A 34 0.95 1.07 18.19
CA THR A 34 1.46 0.34 19.38
C THR A 34 2.85 -0.23 19.17
N PHE A 35 3.25 -0.47 17.92
CA PHE A 35 4.54 -1.09 17.60
C PHE A 35 5.76 -0.23 18.03
N MET A 36 5.57 1.07 18.22
CA MET A 36 6.62 1.97 18.69
C MET A 36 6.96 1.82 20.17
N LEU A 37 6.15 1.08 20.95
CA LEU A 37 6.30 0.97 22.41
C LEU A 37 7.44 0.04 22.87
N GLY A 38 8.14 -0.66 21.96
CA GLY A 38 9.42 -1.27 22.29
C GLY A 38 9.80 -2.47 21.43
N PHE A 39 11.10 -2.62 21.17
CA PHE A 39 11.68 -3.84 20.65
C PHE A 39 11.54 -4.96 21.68
N GLN A 40 11.03 -6.11 21.26
CA GLN A 40 11.05 -7.32 22.08
C GLN A 40 12.49 -7.84 22.15
N SER A 41 13.17 -7.54 23.27
CA SER A 41 14.46 -8.15 23.60
C SER A 41 14.26 -9.67 23.72
N GLY A 42 14.81 -10.45 22.79
CA GLY A 42 14.73 -11.91 22.78
C GLY A 42 14.00 -12.55 21.59
N SER A 43 13.62 -11.77 20.58
CA SER A 43 13.04 -12.33 19.36
C SER A 43 14.00 -13.28 18.64
N SER A 44 13.44 -14.36 18.08
CA SER A 44 14.15 -15.31 17.21
C SER A 44 14.42 -14.73 15.82
N THR A 45 13.77 -13.63 15.45
CA THR A 45 13.86 -12.99 14.13
C THR A 45 14.19 -11.49 14.22
N PRO A 46 15.33 -11.10 14.83
CA PRO A 46 15.63 -9.71 15.12
C PRO A 46 15.71 -8.81 13.89
N LEU A 47 16.11 -9.35 12.73
CA LEU A 47 16.11 -8.59 11.47
C LEU A 47 14.69 -8.30 10.97
N LEU A 48 13.76 -9.26 11.07
CA LEU A 48 12.37 -9.05 10.66
C LEU A 48 11.69 -8.04 11.56
N ASP A 49 11.95 -8.07 12.87
CA ASP A 49 11.40 -7.06 13.79
C ASP A 49 11.92 -5.67 13.46
N LYS A 50 13.20 -5.58 13.08
CA LYS A 50 13.81 -4.33 12.67
C LYS A 50 13.22 -3.80 11.37
N ILE A 51 12.97 -4.67 10.39
CA ILE A 51 12.27 -4.30 9.14
C ILE A 51 10.85 -3.82 9.45
N ARG A 52 10.09 -4.56 10.28
CA ARG A 52 8.73 -4.20 10.71
C ARG A 52 8.69 -2.86 11.44
N TRP A 53 9.68 -2.61 12.30
CA TRP A 53 9.84 -1.34 13.01
C TRP A 53 10.11 -0.19 12.05
N SER A 54 11.10 -0.38 11.18
CA SER A 54 11.49 0.63 10.21
C SER A 54 10.33 0.94 9.25
N TYR A 55 9.58 -0.10 8.85
CA TYR A 55 8.38 0.04 8.02
C TYR A 55 7.30 0.86 8.73
N SER A 56 7.06 0.61 10.03
CA SER A 56 6.09 1.39 10.80
C SER A 56 6.48 2.87 10.90
N ILE A 57 7.77 3.17 11.07
CA ILE A 57 8.26 4.56 11.04
C ILE A 57 8.08 5.18 9.66
N MET A 58 8.43 4.46 8.59
CA MET A 58 8.23 4.92 7.22
C MET A 58 6.76 5.29 6.97
N CYS A 59 5.85 4.41 7.39
CA CYS A 59 4.40 4.61 7.30
C CYS A 59 3.94 5.86 8.06
N MET A 60 4.41 6.05 9.29
CA MET A 60 4.08 7.24 10.09
C MET A 60 4.66 8.54 9.50
N THR A 61 5.90 8.51 9.02
CA THR A 61 6.54 9.65 8.35
C THR A 61 5.77 10.04 7.09
N ARG A 62 5.37 9.06 6.27
CA ARG A 62 4.55 9.30 5.08
C ARG A 62 3.18 9.84 5.45
N LYS A 63 2.49 9.22 6.42
CA LYS A 63 1.19 9.69 6.93
C LYS A 63 1.26 11.16 7.32
N SER A 64 2.21 11.50 8.18
CA SER A 64 2.36 12.86 8.70
C SER A 64 2.77 13.85 7.61
N GLY A 65 3.75 13.49 6.79
CA GLY A 65 4.26 14.35 5.72
C GLY A 65 3.19 14.64 4.67
N GLU A 66 2.54 13.61 4.15
CA GLU A 66 1.52 13.77 3.11
C GLU A 66 0.27 14.47 3.64
N THR A 67 -0.12 14.21 4.88
CA THR A 67 -1.20 14.98 5.53
C THR A 67 -0.89 16.48 5.55
N GLY A 68 0.37 16.86 5.82
CA GLY A 68 0.81 18.25 5.81
C GLY A 68 0.80 18.91 4.42
N THR A 69 0.71 18.13 3.34
CA THR A 69 0.61 18.67 1.97
C THR A 69 -0.84 18.99 1.57
N LYS A 70 -1.83 18.48 2.31
CA LYS A 70 -3.25 18.68 1.98
C LYS A 70 -3.65 20.15 2.21
N SER A 71 -4.55 20.64 1.36
CA SER A 71 -5.15 21.98 1.52
C SER A 71 -5.81 22.12 2.90
N SER A 72 -5.83 23.33 3.45
CA SER A 72 -6.51 23.66 4.72
C SER A 72 -8.02 23.35 4.72
N SER A 73 -8.61 23.16 3.54
CA SER A 73 -9.97 22.65 3.38
C SER A 73 -10.14 21.20 3.85
N PHE A 74 -9.05 20.42 3.90
CA PHE A 74 -9.01 19.09 4.50
C PHE A 74 -8.88 19.24 6.01
N GLN A 75 -10.00 19.47 6.69
CA GLN A 75 -10.04 19.55 8.15
C GLN A 75 -9.76 18.18 8.75
N LEU A 76 -8.58 18.04 9.36
CA LEU A 76 -8.24 16.86 10.16
C LEU A 76 -9.12 16.85 11.41
N THR A 77 -9.82 15.75 11.61
CA THR A 77 -10.46 15.44 12.88
C THR A 77 -9.42 14.90 13.86
N GLN A 78 -9.72 14.94 15.15
CA GLN A 78 -8.84 14.34 16.16
C GLN A 78 -8.61 12.84 15.91
N GLY A 79 -9.61 12.12 15.37
CA GLY A 79 -9.47 10.71 14.97
C GLY A 79 -8.47 10.48 13.82
N ASP A 80 -8.31 11.46 12.92
CA ASP A 80 -7.30 11.38 11.85
C ASP A 80 -5.88 11.45 12.44
N LEU A 81 -5.70 12.26 13.49
CA LEU A 81 -4.44 12.42 14.22
C LEU A 81 -4.10 11.17 15.04
N GLU A 82 -5.09 10.61 15.75
CA GLU A 82 -4.92 9.40 16.57
C GLU A 82 -4.71 8.12 15.75
N GLY A 83 -4.99 8.16 14.44
CA GLY A 83 -4.70 7.05 13.52
C GLY A 83 -5.63 5.85 13.64
N SER A 84 -6.70 5.95 14.41
CA SER A 84 -7.77 4.96 14.49
C SER A 84 -8.66 4.96 13.24
N ASN A 85 -8.73 6.07 12.52
CA ASN A 85 -9.47 6.20 11.27
C ASN A 85 -8.70 7.07 10.29
N ILE A 86 -7.89 6.47 9.42
CA ILE A 86 -7.19 7.24 8.38
C ILE A 86 -8.21 7.58 7.29
N ARG A 87 -8.45 8.87 7.06
CA ARG A 87 -9.21 9.34 5.90
C ARG A 87 -8.34 9.40 4.65
N PHE A 88 -8.69 8.58 3.68
CA PHE A 88 -8.14 8.65 2.34
C PHE A 88 -8.90 9.68 1.51
N GLY A 89 -8.16 10.54 0.80
CA GLY A 89 -8.74 11.47 -0.17
C GLY A 89 -8.53 10.98 -1.60
N PRO A 90 -9.28 11.48 -2.59
CA PRO A 90 -8.98 11.21 -3.98
C PRO A 90 -7.60 11.76 -4.34
N ALA A 91 -6.83 10.99 -5.12
CA ALA A 91 -5.54 11.41 -5.64
C ALA A 91 -5.67 12.60 -6.58
N LYS A 92 -4.65 13.46 -6.58
CA LYS A 92 -4.55 14.65 -7.42
C LYS A 92 -3.14 14.72 -7.98
N TYR A 93 -2.99 15.05 -9.26
CA TYR A 93 -1.68 15.10 -9.90
C TYR A 93 -0.73 16.11 -9.23
N SER A 94 -1.25 17.28 -8.84
CA SER A 94 -0.53 18.32 -8.10
C SER A 94 0.07 17.83 -6.78
N MET A 95 -0.48 16.77 -6.19
CA MET A 95 -0.01 16.14 -4.96
C MET A 95 1.04 15.06 -5.21
N HIS A 96 1.12 14.53 -6.43
CA HIS A 96 1.99 13.40 -6.77
C HIS A 96 3.47 13.72 -6.52
N ILE A 97 3.95 14.87 -7.00
CA ILE A 97 5.35 15.29 -6.83
C ILE A 97 5.73 15.49 -5.34
N PRO A 98 5.00 16.29 -4.54
CA PRO A 98 5.34 16.45 -3.13
C PRO A 98 5.24 15.13 -2.34
N ASN A 99 4.20 14.31 -2.59
CA ASN A 99 4.05 13.00 -1.92
C ASN A 99 5.18 12.04 -2.30
N SER A 100 5.61 12.03 -3.57
CA SER A 100 6.74 11.22 -4.03
C SER A 100 8.05 11.60 -3.33
N ARG A 101 8.28 12.90 -3.09
CA ARG A 101 9.46 13.37 -2.32
C ARG A 101 9.42 12.91 -0.87
N ILE A 102 8.25 12.97 -0.24
CA ILE A 102 8.04 12.46 1.13
C ILE A 102 8.28 10.96 1.18
N CYS A 103 7.72 10.21 0.23
CA CYS A 103 7.92 8.76 0.12
C CYS A 103 9.40 8.41 -0.07
N LEU A 104 10.11 9.11 -0.96
CA LEU A 104 11.53 8.89 -1.20
C LEU A 104 12.36 9.14 0.06
N SER A 105 12.12 10.26 0.75
CA SER A 105 12.82 10.58 2.01
C SER A 105 12.58 9.50 3.07
N ALA A 106 11.31 9.11 3.27
CA ALA A 106 10.95 8.08 4.24
C ALA A 106 11.57 6.71 3.89
N LEU A 107 11.70 6.41 2.60
CA LEU A 107 12.32 5.17 2.14
C LEU A 107 13.84 5.16 2.36
N TYR A 108 14.50 6.29 2.22
CA TYR A 108 15.91 6.44 2.60
C TYR A 108 16.13 6.19 4.10
N ASP A 109 15.28 6.77 4.95
CA ASP A 109 15.34 6.56 6.40
C ASP A 109 15.02 5.11 6.78
N PHE A 110 14.03 4.51 6.11
CA PHE A 110 13.74 3.08 6.22
C PHE A 110 14.97 2.23 5.92
N ALA A 111 15.58 2.43 4.74
CA ALA A 111 16.70 1.61 4.29
C ALA A 111 17.91 1.74 5.22
N LYS A 112 18.26 2.96 5.62
CA LYS A 112 19.35 3.24 6.56
C LYS A 112 19.10 2.59 7.92
N THR A 113 17.85 2.58 8.37
CA THR A 113 17.50 2.05 9.67
C THR A 113 17.44 0.53 9.65
N ALA A 114 16.73 -0.06 8.68
CA ALA A 114 16.59 -1.50 8.55
C ALA A 114 17.93 -2.18 8.26
N PHE A 115 18.73 -1.61 7.34
CA PHE A 115 19.96 -2.20 6.81
C PHE A 115 21.18 -1.29 7.07
N PRO A 116 21.95 -1.49 8.17
CA PRO A 116 23.08 -0.62 8.50
C PRO A 116 24.13 -0.52 7.37
N GLU A 117 24.27 -1.58 6.59
CA GLU A 117 25.17 -1.68 5.44
C GLU A 117 24.79 -0.69 4.33
N PHE A 118 23.51 -0.32 4.22
CA PHE A 118 23.06 0.73 3.31
C PHE A 118 23.74 2.07 3.63
N GLY A 119 23.98 2.35 4.91
CA GLY A 119 24.70 3.55 5.35
C GLY A 119 26.17 3.59 4.95
N ALA A 120 26.77 2.43 4.64
CA ALA A 120 28.16 2.31 4.22
C ALA A 120 28.35 2.48 2.70
N LEU A 121 27.26 2.47 1.92
CA LEU A 121 27.30 2.70 0.48
C LEU A 121 27.61 4.17 0.14
N SER A 122 28.20 4.41 -1.03
CA SER A 122 28.32 5.77 -1.58
C SER A 122 26.94 6.39 -1.81
N GLU A 123 26.87 7.72 -1.93
CA GLU A 123 25.62 8.41 -2.26
C GLU A 123 25.00 7.90 -3.56
N ASP A 124 25.79 7.75 -4.63
CA ASP A 124 25.34 7.21 -5.91
C ASP A 124 24.76 5.81 -5.77
N ASN A 125 25.44 4.91 -5.03
CA ASN A 125 24.96 3.54 -4.85
C ASN A 125 23.69 3.48 -4.00
N ARG A 126 23.53 4.36 -3.01
CA ARG A 126 22.27 4.48 -2.27
C ARG A 126 21.13 4.95 -3.19
N GLY A 127 21.40 5.92 -4.05
CA GLY A 127 20.46 6.39 -5.08
C GLY A 127 20.03 5.28 -6.05
N LEU A 128 20.97 4.46 -6.50
CA LEU A 128 20.68 3.31 -7.36
C LEU A 128 19.87 2.23 -6.64
N CYS A 129 20.23 1.88 -5.40
CA CYS A 129 19.48 0.91 -4.60
C CYS A 129 18.02 1.35 -4.39
N ILE A 130 17.82 2.62 -4.02
CA ILE A 130 16.49 3.16 -3.77
C ILE A 130 15.68 3.26 -5.07
N SER A 131 16.24 3.84 -6.13
CA SER A 131 15.52 3.96 -7.41
C SER A 131 15.14 2.60 -8.00
N GLY A 132 15.98 1.57 -7.84
CA GLY A 132 15.69 0.21 -8.29
C GLY A 132 14.60 -0.50 -7.49
N CYS A 133 14.37 -0.15 -6.22
CA CYS A 133 13.40 -0.83 -5.36
C CYS A 133 12.06 -0.09 -5.18
N ILE A 134 12.01 1.21 -5.49
CA ILE A 134 10.80 2.05 -5.32
C ILE A 134 9.54 1.40 -5.89
N PRO A 135 9.48 0.95 -7.16
CA PRO A 135 8.23 0.42 -7.72
C PRO A 135 7.71 -0.79 -6.94
N SER A 136 8.61 -1.70 -6.55
CA SER A 136 8.25 -2.90 -5.79
C SER A 136 7.75 -2.55 -4.39
N ILE A 137 8.39 -1.59 -3.72
CA ILE A 137 7.98 -1.17 -2.37
C ILE A 137 6.63 -0.45 -2.41
N ILE A 138 6.42 0.46 -3.37
CA ILE A 138 5.13 1.16 -3.53
C ILE A 138 4.03 0.14 -3.84
N PHE A 139 4.28 -0.80 -4.76
CA PHE A 139 3.30 -1.82 -5.11
C PHE A 139 2.94 -2.73 -3.93
N LEU A 140 3.95 -3.27 -3.22
CA LEU A 140 3.73 -4.12 -2.05
C LEU A 140 2.99 -3.38 -0.94
N ASP A 141 3.36 -2.13 -0.67
CA ASP A 141 2.69 -1.28 0.32
C ASP A 141 1.24 -1.00 -0.06
N ALA A 142 0.98 -0.66 -1.32
CA ALA A 142 -0.36 -0.39 -1.83
C ALA A 142 -1.26 -1.63 -1.75
N VAL A 143 -0.77 -2.81 -2.14
CA VAL A 143 -1.53 -4.07 -2.07
C VAL A 143 -1.79 -4.46 -0.61
N TYR A 144 -0.77 -4.43 0.24
CA TYR A 144 -0.89 -4.76 1.65
C TYR A 144 -1.95 -3.87 2.36
N ARG A 145 -1.92 -2.57 2.09
CA ARG A 145 -2.89 -1.62 2.66
C ARG A 145 -4.25 -1.74 2.00
N GLY A 146 -4.32 -1.99 0.69
CA GLY A 146 -5.55 -2.21 -0.06
C GLY A 146 -6.33 -3.40 0.49
N ALA A 147 -5.66 -4.53 0.67
CA ALA A 147 -6.26 -5.73 1.27
C ALA A 147 -6.81 -5.48 2.69
N HIS A 148 -6.21 -4.56 3.45
CA HIS A 148 -6.67 -4.21 4.79
C HIS A 148 -7.84 -3.22 4.80
N TYR A 149 -7.73 -2.10 4.06
CA TYR A 149 -8.71 -1.01 4.11
C TYR A 149 -9.88 -1.20 3.13
N PHE A 150 -9.68 -1.98 2.08
CA PHE A 150 -10.63 -2.21 0.98
C PHE A 150 -10.73 -3.71 0.63
N PRO A 151 -11.00 -4.62 1.59
CA PRO A 151 -10.92 -6.06 1.37
C PRO A 151 -11.89 -6.59 0.30
N ASN A 152 -12.96 -5.86 0.02
CA ASN A 152 -14.00 -6.24 -0.94
C ASN A 152 -14.00 -5.36 -2.20
N ASP A 153 -13.02 -4.47 -2.36
CA ASP A 153 -12.94 -3.53 -3.47
C ASP A 153 -11.58 -3.66 -4.16
N LEU A 154 -11.60 -4.29 -5.33
CA LEU A 154 -10.41 -4.53 -6.16
C LEU A 154 -10.10 -3.36 -7.09
N ASP A 155 -10.97 -2.35 -7.16
CA ASP A 155 -10.85 -1.21 -8.07
C ASP A 155 -10.29 0.05 -7.37
N THR A 156 -10.06 -0.03 -6.06
CA THR A 156 -9.43 1.03 -5.26
C THR A 156 -7.95 0.74 -5.02
N TYR A 157 -7.09 1.68 -5.43
CA TYR A 157 -5.64 1.58 -5.32
C TYR A 157 -5.07 2.75 -4.53
N PHE A 158 -4.03 2.50 -3.74
CA PHE A 158 -3.29 3.59 -3.09
C PHE A 158 -2.33 4.25 -4.07
N GLU A 159 -2.57 5.53 -4.39
CA GLU A 159 -1.61 6.36 -5.14
C GLU A 159 -0.50 6.86 -4.22
N SER A 160 -0.85 7.23 -2.99
CA SER A 160 0.11 7.59 -1.93
C SER A 160 -0.30 7.01 -0.57
N TYR A 161 0.35 7.44 0.51
CA TYR A 161 -0.04 7.02 1.85
C TYR A 161 -1.43 7.53 2.28
N THR A 162 -1.84 8.69 1.80
CA THR A 162 -3.09 9.34 2.25
C THR A 162 -4.09 9.61 1.13
N THR A 163 -3.81 9.12 -0.08
CA THR A 163 -4.66 9.25 -1.26
C THR A 163 -4.95 7.88 -1.89
N ILE A 164 -6.13 7.78 -2.51
CA ILE A 164 -6.56 6.64 -3.30
C ILE A 164 -6.94 7.08 -4.71
N LEU A 165 -6.85 6.15 -5.64
CA LEU A 165 -7.33 6.28 -6.99
C LEU A 165 -8.30 5.14 -7.27
N ASP A 166 -9.47 5.49 -7.76
CA ASP A 166 -10.55 4.59 -8.14
C ASP A 166 -11.19 5.09 -9.45
N LYS A 167 -12.19 4.36 -9.93
CA LYS A 167 -12.91 4.70 -11.16
C LYS A 167 -13.58 6.08 -11.11
N GLU A 168 -14.00 6.55 -9.94
CA GLU A 168 -14.74 7.80 -9.77
C GLU A 168 -13.79 9.01 -9.70
N SER A 169 -12.60 8.82 -9.14
CA SER A 169 -11.59 9.87 -8.91
C SER A 169 -10.60 10.03 -10.05
N ILE A 170 -10.50 9.07 -10.98
CA ILE A 170 -9.52 9.12 -12.09
C ILE A 170 -9.66 10.38 -12.94
N GLN A 171 -10.88 10.84 -13.21
CA GLN A 171 -11.10 12.07 -13.98
C GLN A 171 -10.57 13.29 -13.22
N THR A 172 -10.79 13.35 -11.90
CA THR A 172 -10.27 14.44 -11.05
C THR A 172 -8.73 14.46 -11.05
N PHE A 173 -8.10 13.29 -11.05
CA PHE A 173 -6.64 13.19 -11.13
C PHE A 173 -6.12 13.75 -12.47
N VAL A 174 -6.74 13.37 -13.59
CA VAL A 174 -6.35 13.80 -14.94
C VAL A 174 -6.60 15.29 -15.15
N ASP A 175 -7.72 15.81 -14.65
CA ASP A 175 -8.07 17.24 -14.76
C ASP A 175 -7.09 18.16 -14.01
N ASP A 176 -6.35 17.61 -13.04
CA ASP A 176 -5.35 18.32 -12.24
C ASP A 176 -3.93 18.25 -12.83
N CYS A 177 -3.75 17.58 -13.99
CA CYS A 177 -2.48 17.53 -14.71
C CYS A 177 -2.15 18.89 -15.37
N PRO A 178 -0.89 19.38 -15.28
CA PRO A 178 -0.45 20.51 -16.08
C PRO A 178 -0.35 20.06 -17.56
N PHE A 179 -1.17 20.68 -18.42
CA PHE A 179 -1.11 20.52 -19.88
C PHE A 179 0.06 21.28 -20.50
#